data_AF-A0A3D2U900-F1
#
_entry.id   AF-A0A3D2U900-F1
#
_cell.length_a   1.000
_cell.length_b   1.000
_cell.length_c   1.000
_cell.angle_alpha   90.00
_cell.angle_beta   90.00
_cell.angle_gamma   90.00
#
_symmetry.space_group_name_H-M   'P 1'
#
loop_
_entity.id
_entity.type
_entity.pdbx_description
1 polymer ?
#
loop_
_entity_poly.entity_id
_entity_poly.type
_entity_poly.pdbx_seq_one_letter_code
_entity_poly.pdbx_strand_id
1 'polypeptide(L)'
;RKPPSNRCYFCHSTQDLQTPGSDEWVHNEDIHMTSGMSCSDCHRNGADHMISRGDIEPSTNPHGSDAYLKAYNPKKVASYSCQGCHMGNPDADDPAARMGGHLGAPIPEHTGIPPVHFEKLSCTACHSGRLPEENTARVRTARMHKLGRHGPHGRVQPQLPHVVTPVFARMANGKIGPHNMIWPSFWGTQTNDVVKPLAPELVRELAPDQLGLDADDPERVNDWIELTEEQIGGVLKAIGKHDWEQEADQPEAAPVYVAGGRLYRLSSNGVVVSEMHEAAEPYKWPIAHDVRPAAQSLGSNGRCADCHDKNAPFIFGQVEVDTPLKPTEIQTESMTRFGGLDGGYYQMFAFTFL
;
A
#
# COMPACT_ATOMS: atom_id res chain seq x y z
N ARG A 1 -10.73 -30.16 4.11
CA ARG A 1 -9.25 -30.33 4.22
C ARG A 1 -8.65 -28.94 4.37
N LYS A 2 -7.67 -28.76 5.25
CA LYS A 2 -7.01 -27.46 5.49
C LYS A 2 -5.80 -27.32 4.55
N PRO A 3 -5.75 -26.32 3.66
CA PRO A 3 -4.59 -26.14 2.79
C PRO A 3 -3.37 -25.70 3.61
N PRO A 4 -2.15 -26.19 3.31
CA PRO A 4 -0.94 -25.72 3.97
C PRO A 4 -0.58 -24.30 3.52
N SER A 5 -0.03 -23.49 4.43
CA SER A 5 0.28 -22.07 4.20
C SER A 5 1.21 -21.80 3.01
N ASN A 6 2.09 -22.75 2.66
CA ASN A 6 2.98 -22.63 1.51
C ASN A 6 2.23 -22.50 0.17
N ARG A 7 0.97 -22.94 0.08
CA ARG A 7 0.11 -22.74 -1.10
C ARG A 7 -0.33 -21.30 -1.25
N CYS A 8 -0.47 -20.58 -0.14
CA CYS A 8 -0.81 -19.17 -0.11
C CYS A 8 0.44 -18.31 -0.36
N TYR A 9 1.54 -18.61 0.35
CA TYR A 9 2.78 -17.84 0.25
C TYR A 9 3.37 -17.78 -1.16
N PHE A 10 3.16 -18.81 -1.99
CA PHE A 10 3.60 -18.79 -3.39
C PHE A 10 3.16 -17.51 -4.14
N CYS A 11 1.96 -16.98 -3.84
CA CYS A 11 1.47 -15.74 -4.43
C CYS A 11 1.40 -14.58 -3.43
N HIS A 12 1.43 -14.83 -2.12
CA HIS A 12 1.19 -13.81 -1.08
C HIS A 12 2.44 -13.43 -0.28
N SER A 13 3.60 -14.03 -0.55
CA SER A 13 4.84 -13.64 0.12
C SER A 13 5.23 -12.18 -0.16
N THR A 14 5.78 -11.56 0.87
CA THR A 14 6.42 -10.25 0.82
C THR A 14 7.84 -10.42 1.35
N GLN A 15 8.80 -9.76 0.73
CA GLN A 15 10.20 -9.78 1.15
C GLN A 15 10.65 -8.36 1.48
N ASP A 16 11.25 -8.18 2.66
CA ASP A 16 11.87 -6.93 3.09
C ASP A 16 13.21 -6.72 2.37
N LEU A 17 13.42 -5.52 1.81
CA LEU A 17 14.65 -5.19 1.09
C LEU A 17 15.75 -4.58 1.97
N GLN A 18 15.48 -4.24 3.23
CA GLN A 18 16.49 -3.75 4.18
C GLN A 18 17.24 -4.89 4.89
N THR A 19 16.71 -6.12 4.87
CA THR A 19 17.41 -7.32 5.36
C THR A 19 17.37 -8.41 4.30
N PRO A 20 17.97 -8.18 3.11
CA PRO A 20 17.84 -9.09 2.00
C PRO A 20 18.75 -10.32 2.15
N GLY A 21 18.31 -11.45 1.61
CA GLY A 21 19.18 -12.59 1.30
C GLY A 21 19.50 -13.47 2.51
N SER A 22 20.77 -13.59 2.86
CA SER A 22 21.24 -14.59 3.85
C SER A 22 20.77 -14.35 5.27
N ASP A 23 20.25 -13.16 5.57
CA ASP A 23 19.80 -12.77 6.90
C ASP A 23 18.26 -12.81 7.03
N GLU A 24 17.52 -13.17 5.97
CA GLU A 24 16.04 -13.19 6.00
C GLU A 24 15.48 -14.15 7.09
N TRP A 25 16.24 -15.17 7.48
CA TRP A 25 15.87 -16.12 8.53
C TRP A 25 15.84 -15.51 9.95
N VAL A 26 16.39 -14.30 10.15
CA VAL A 26 16.41 -13.63 11.46
C VAL A 26 15.11 -12.88 11.76
N HIS A 27 14.21 -12.75 10.78
CA HIS A 27 12.91 -12.12 10.99
C HIS A 27 11.98 -13.02 11.79
N ASN A 28 11.25 -12.41 12.72
CA ASN A 28 10.17 -13.10 13.42
C ASN A 28 9.02 -13.35 12.45
N GLU A 29 8.50 -14.58 12.46
CA GLU A 29 7.27 -14.92 11.76
C GLU A 29 6.05 -14.28 12.47
N ASP A 30 4.95 -14.16 11.74
CA ASP A 30 3.65 -13.80 12.30
C ASP A 30 3.33 -14.62 13.56
N ILE A 31 2.90 -13.95 14.63
CA ILE A 31 2.64 -14.58 15.92
C ILE A 31 1.58 -15.68 15.84
N HIS A 32 0.61 -15.54 14.93
CA HIS A 32 -0.43 -16.54 14.75
C HIS A 32 0.14 -17.81 14.12
N MET A 33 1.01 -17.66 13.12
CA MET A 33 1.73 -18.77 12.49
C MET A 33 2.65 -19.47 13.49
N THR A 34 3.38 -18.69 14.29
CA THR A 34 4.20 -19.20 15.40
C THR A 34 3.37 -19.98 16.43
N SER A 35 2.12 -19.56 16.63
CA SER A 35 1.15 -20.24 17.52
C SER A 35 0.48 -21.47 16.87
N GLY A 36 0.90 -21.87 15.67
CA GLY A 36 0.39 -23.05 14.95
C GLY A 36 -0.83 -22.79 14.07
N MET A 37 -1.22 -21.52 13.88
CA MET A 37 -2.25 -21.16 12.91
C MET A 37 -1.68 -21.19 11.47
N SER A 38 -2.59 -21.14 10.52
CA SER A 38 -2.34 -21.05 9.09
C SER A 38 -3.17 -19.91 8.50
N CYS A 39 -2.90 -19.56 7.25
CA CYS A 39 -3.70 -18.58 6.52
C CYS A 39 -5.20 -18.89 6.57
N SER A 40 -5.55 -20.18 6.44
CA SER A 40 -6.94 -20.63 6.40
C SER A 40 -7.69 -20.61 7.73
N ASP A 41 -7.04 -20.30 8.86
CA ASP A 41 -7.75 -20.15 10.13
C ASP A 41 -8.44 -18.79 10.24
N CYS A 42 -7.87 -17.76 9.58
CA CYS A 42 -8.43 -16.42 9.44
C CYS A 42 -9.13 -16.24 8.07
N HIS A 43 -8.50 -16.72 6.99
CA HIS A 43 -9.03 -16.68 5.63
C HIS A 43 -9.77 -17.99 5.30
N ARG A 44 -10.97 -18.17 5.85
CA ARG A 44 -11.76 -19.40 5.68
C ARG A 44 -12.61 -19.36 4.44
N ASN A 45 -12.83 -20.53 3.86
CA ASN A 45 -13.76 -20.72 2.76
C ASN A 45 -14.71 -21.89 3.03
N GLY A 46 -15.94 -21.76 2.55
CA GLY A 46 -16.90 -22.85 2.53
C GLY A 46 -16.71 -23.77 1.32
N ALA A 47 -17.69 -24.62 1.06
CA ALA A 47 -17.77 -25.44 -0.14
C ALA A 47 -17.92 -24.61 -1.43
N ASP A 48 -18.32 -23.34 -1.29
CA ASP A 48 -18.37 -22.34 -2.36
C ASP A 48 -16.98 -21.83 -2.80
N HIS A 49 -15.92 -22.20 -2.07
CA HIS A 49 -14.54 -21.74 -2.27
C HIS A 49 -14.36 -20.22 -2.15
N MET A 50 -15.33 -19.52 -1.58
CA MET A 50 -15.24 -18.09 -1.35
C MET A 50 -14.37 -17.87 -0.11
N ILE A 51 -13.11 -17.51 -0.34
CA ILE A 51 -12.17 -17.18 0.74
C ILE A 51 -12.63 -15.87 1.36
N SER A 52 -13.19 -15.97 2.56
CA SER A 52 -13.66 -14.85 3.34
C SER A 52 -12.73 -14.60 4.52
N ARG A 53 -12.68 -13.34 4.91
CA ARG A 53 -12.11 -12.89 6.17
C ARG A 53 -13.22 -12.15 6.93
N GLY A 54 -13.18 -12.20 8.25
CA GLY A 54 -14.00 -11.29 9.05
C GLY A 54 -13.54 -9.88 8.74
N ASP A 55 -14.46 -9.01 8.32
CA ASP A 55 -14.09 -7.64 8.04
C ASP A 55 -13.44 -7.04 9.30
N ILE A 56 -12.25 -6.44 9.14
CA ILE A 56 -11.66 -5.69 10.25
C ILE A 56 -12.57 -4.50 10.55
N GLU A 57 -13.30 -3.97 9.55
CA GLU A 57 -14.35 -2.98 9.66
C GLU A 57 -14.78 -2.61 8.21
N PRO A 58 -16.02 -2.91 7.79
CA PRO A 58 -16.41 -2.83 6.39
C PRO A 58 -16.34 -1.42 5.86
N SER A 59 -15.41 -1.21 4.96
CA SER A 59 -15.39 -0.04 4.09
C SER A 59 -15.32 -0.52 2.66
N THR A 60 -16.44 -0.34 1.95
CA THR A 60 -16.68 -0.64 0.53
C THR A 60 -16.10 -1.96 0.01
N ASN A 61 -16.99 -2.93 -0.26
CA ASN A 61 -16.74 -4.14 -1.05
C ASN A 61 -15.31 -4.70 -0.98
N PRO A 62 -15.01 -5.64 -0.06
CA PRO A 62 -13.70 -6.28 0.01
C PRO A 62 -13.34 -7.05 -1.28
N HIS A 63 -14.34 -7.29 -2.14
CA HIS A 63 -14.20 -7.87 -3.47
C HIS A 63 -15.19 -7.21 -4.44
N GLY A 64 -14.73 -6.86 -5.64
CA GLY A 64 -15.58 -6.36 -6.74
C GLY A 64 -16.41 -7.44 -7.45
N SER A 65 -16.60 -8.62 -6.84
CA SER A 65 -17.36 -9.72 -7.42
C SER A 65 -18.78 -9.75 -6.87
N ASP A 66 -19.77 -9.53 -7.72
CA ASP A 66 -21.19 -9.60 -7.34
C ASP A 66 -21.57 -10.95 -6.70
N ALA A 67 -20.94 -12.03 -7.17
CA ALA A 67 -21.14 -13.37 -6.61
C ALA A 67 -20.60 -13.48 -5.17
N TYR A 68 -19.43 -12.87 -4.89
CA TYR A 68 -18.89 -12.80 -3.54
C TYR A 68 -19.82 -12.00 -2.63
N LEU A 69 -20.26 -10.82 -3.08
CA LEU A 69 -21.10 -9.93 -2.26
C LEU A 69 -22.44 -10.55 -1.91
N LYS A 70 -23.03 -11.30 -2.84
CA LYS A 70 -24.26 -12.06 -2.60
C LYS A 70 -24.06 -13.20 -1.60
N ALA A 71 -22.88 -13.82 -1.59
CA ALA A 71 -22.56 -14.94 -0.69
C ALA A 71 -22.00 -14.48 0.68
N TYR A 72 -21.46 -13.27 0.77
CA TYR A 72 -20.82 -12.74 1.97
C TYR A 72 -21.85 -12.45 3.07
N ASN A 73 -21.67 -13.11 4.22
CA ASN A 73 -22.46 -12.84 5.41
C ASN A 73 -21.53 -12.48 6.57
N PRO A 74 -21.49 -11.19 6.99
CA PRO A 74 -20.57 -10.72 8.01
C PRO A 74 -20.77 -11.41 9.37
N LYS A 75 -22.00 -11.81 9.72
CA LYS A 75 -22.29 -12.50 10.99
C LYS A 75 -21.67 -13.89 11.08
N LYS A 76 -21.46 -14.55 9.92
CA LYS A 76 -20.85 -15.90 9.84
C LYS A 76 -19.33 -15.86 9.86
N VAL A 77 -18.73 -14.74 9.48
CA VAL A 77 -17.28 -14.56 9.46
C VAL A 77 -16.79 -13.63 10.58
N ALA A 78 -17.70 -13.22 11.46
CA ALA A 78 -17.47 -12.26 12.51
C ALA A 78 -16.27 -12.61 13.40
N SER A 79 -16.04 -13.90 13.71
CA SER A 79 -14.92 -14.37 14.51
C SER A 79 -13.56 -14.33 13.81
N TYR A 80 -13.52 -14.07 12.50
CA TYR A 80 -12.30 -14.10 11.68
C TYR A 80 -11.73 -12.70 11.40
N SER A 81 -12.04 -11.73 12.27
CA SER A 81 -11.38 -10.43 12.36
C SER A 81 -10.53 -10.36 13.64
N CYS A 82 -9.64 -9.37 13.75
CA CYS A 82 -8.84 -9.16 14.97
C CYS A 82 -9.76 -9.02 16.19
N GLN A 83 -10.74 -8.12 16.12
CA GLN A 83 -11.70 -7.91 17.19
C GLN A 83 -12.56 -9.15 17.44
N GLY A 84 -13.08 -9.79 16.39
CA GLY A 84 -13.94 -10.97 16.56
C GLY A 84 -13.22 -12.15 17.22
N CYS A 85 -11.95 -12.35 16.89
CA CYS A 85 -11.13 -13.40 17.47
C CYS A 85 -10.79 -13.10 18.94
N HIS A 86 -10.32 -11.88 19.21
CA HIS A 86 -9.77 -11.49 20.52
C HIS A 86 -10.77 -10.93 21.51
N MET A 87 -11.85 -10.31 21.06
CA MET A 87 -12.82 -9.60 21.91
C MET A 87 -14.26 -10.08 21.70
N GLY A 88 -14.48 -10.85 20.63
CA GLY A 88 -15.80 -11.31 20.22
C GLY A 88 -16.54 -10.27 19.38
N ASN A 89 -17.67 -10.70 18.84
CA ASN A 89 -18.60 -9.84 18.12
C ASN A 89 -20.04 -10.09 18.59
N PRO A 90 -20.68 -9.15 19.30
CA PRO A 90 -22.05 -9.30 19.81
C PRO A 90 -23.08 -9.66 18.72
N ASP A 91 -22.85 -9.23 17.48
CA ASP A 91 -23.74 -9.44 16.35
C ASP A 91 -23.53 -10.79 15.63
N ALA A 92 -22.58 -11.60 16.08
CA ALA A 92 -22.30 -12.91 15.50
C ALA A 92 -23.48 -13.88 15.67
N ASP A 93 -23.67 -14.79 14.71
CA ASP A 93 -24.71 -15.82 14.78
C ASP A 93 -24.36 -16.90 15.83
N ASP A 94 -23.08 -17.28 15.91
CA ASP A 94 -22.57 -18.27 16.86
C ASP A 94 -22.34 -17.64 18.25
N PRO A 95 -22.98 -18.16 19.32
CA PRO A 95 -22.74 -17.70 20.69
C PRO A 95 -21.26 -17.69 21.11
N ALA A 96 -20.45 -18.66 20.67
CA ALA A 96 -19.03 -18.70 20.99
C ALA A 96 -18.27 -17.53 20.33
N ALA A 97 -18.65 -17.15 19.11
CA ALA A 97 -18.06 -16.00 18.41
C ALA A 97 -18.40 -14.65 19.08
N ARG A 98 -19.46 -14.59 19.90
CA ARG A 98 -19.78 -13.38 20.68
C ARG A 98 -18.84 -13.15 21.87
N MET A 99 -18.24 -14.21 22.39
CA MET A 99 -17.42 -14.15 23.60
C MET A 99 -15.96 -13.76 23.33
N GLY A 100 -15.48 -13.94 22.10
CA GLY A 100 -14.05 -13.83 21.79
C GLY A 100 -13.28 -15.05 22.26
N GLY A 101 -11.94 -14.95 22.28
CA GLY A 101 -11.06 -16.06 22.61
C GLY A 101 -11.04 -17.17 21.56
N HIS A 102 -11.39 -16.84 20.31
CA HIS A 102 -11.47 -17.83 19.24
C HIS A 102 -10.11 -18.49 19.02
N LEU A 103 -10.08 -19.82 18.91
CA LEU A 103 -8.85 -20.62 18.79
C LEU A 103 -7.83 -20.39 19.92
N GLY A 104 -8.28 -19.96 21.10
CA GLY A 104 -7.40 -19.66 22.24
C GLY A 104 -6.75 -18.29 22.15
N ALA A 105 -7.26 -17.38 21.31
CA ALA A 105 -6.77 -16.01 21.24
C ALA A 105 -6.84 -15.31 22.61
N PRO A 106 -5.79 -14.59 23.04
CA PRO A 106 -5.83 -13.85 24.29
C PRO A 106 -6.83 -12.70 24.21
N ILE A 107 -7.55 -12.42 25.29
CA ILE A 107 -8.41 -11.23 25.40
C ILE A 107 -7.51 -10.05 25.81
N PRO A 108 -7.41 -8.97 25.00
CA PRO A 108 -6.47 -7.90 25.27
C PRO A 108 -7.03 -6.91 26.30
N GLU A 109 -6.26 -6.64 27.35
CA GLU A 109 -6.60 -5.64 28.36
C GLU A 109 -6.31 -4.20 27.89
N HIS A 110 -5.28 -4.03 27.03
CA HIS A 110 -4.74 -2.75 26.58
C HIS A 110 -4.49 -1.72 27.71
N THR A 111 -3.96 -2.20 28.84
CA THR A 111 -3.68 -1.39 30.03
C THR A 111 -2.85 -0.15 29.68
N GLY A 112 -3.35 1.02 30.08
CA GLY A 112 -2.67 2.31 29.88
C GLY A 112 -2.91 2.97 28.51
N ILE A 113 -3.65 2.34 27.59
CA ILE A 113 -3.99 2.94 26.29
C ILE A 113 -5.34 3.69 26.38
N PRO A 114 -5.36 5.02 26.15
CA PRO A 114 -6.60 5.79 26.16
C PRO A 114 -7.59 5.35 25.07
N PRO A 115 -8.92 5.32 25.33
CA PRO A 115 -9.94 4.85 24.39
C PRO A 115 -9.93 5.48 23.01
N VAL A 116 -9.52 6.75 22.90
CA VAL A 116 -9.40 7.47 21.62
C VAL A 116 -8.49 6.76 20.61
N HIS A 117 -7.53 5.95 21.06
CA HIS A 117 -6.69 5.16 20.17
C HIS A 117 -7.51 4.12 19.41
N PHE A 118 -8.51 3.49 20.02
CA PHE A 118 -9.35 2.49 19.34
C PHE A 118 -10.37 3.12 18.39
N GLU A 119 -10.70 4.40 18.60
CA GLU A 119 -11.51 5.19 17.68
C GLU A 119 -10.72 5.64 16.44
N LYS A 120 -9.42 5.91 16.60
CA LYS A 120 -8.58 6.51 15.55
C LYS A 120 -7.63 5.52 14.86
N LEU A 121 -7.25 4.44 15.53
CA LEU A 121 -6.24 3.49 15.07
C LEU A 121 -6.85 2.09 14.92
N SER A 122 -6.43 1.40 13.87
CA SER A 122 -6.69 -0.03 13.69
C SER A 122 -5.84 -0.88 14.65
N CYS A 123 -6.26 -2.10 14.96
CA CYS A 123 -5.41 -3.05 15.71
C CYS A 123 -4.05 -3.24 15.04
N THR A 124 -4.05 -3.25 13.70
CA THR A 124 -2.86 -3.41 12.86
C THR A 124 -1.87 -2.24 12.99
N ALA A 125 -2.30 -1.05 13.40
CA ALA A 125 -1.41 0.10 13.61
C ALA A 125 -0.31 -0.21 14.63
N CYS A 126 -0.66 -0.86 15.74
CA CYS A 126 0.30 -1.24 16.78
C CYS A 126 0.85 -2.66 16.58
N HIS A 127 0.14 -3.53 15.87
CA HIS A 127 0.43 -4.96 15.82
C HIS A 127 0.93 -5.51 14.49
N SER A 128 0.95 -4.78 13.37
CA SER A 128 1.24 -5.39 12.06
C SER A 128 2.33 -4.68 11.26
N GLY A 129 3.00 -5.46 10.41
CA GLY A 129 4.03 -5.01 9.49
C GLY A 129 5.38 -4.74 10.17
N ARG A 130 6.15 -3.83 9.58
CA ARG A 130 7.39 -3.33 10.18
C ARG A 130 7.08 -2.28 11.26
N LEU A 131 7.98 -2.11 12.24
CA LEU A 131 7.93 -0.95 13.12
C LEU A 131 8.29 0.33 12.33
N PRO A 132 7.68 1.48 12.64
CA PRO A 132 8.02 2.74 11.98
C PRO A 132 9.46 3.16 12.28
N GLU A 133 10.16 3.61 11.25
CA GLU A 133 11.47 4.26 11.30
C GLU A 133 11.39 5.63 10.64
N GLU A 134 12.46 6.43 10.77
CA GLU A 134 12.52 7.79 10.21
C GLU A 134 12.15 7.82 8.73
N ASN A 135 12.58 6.83 7.96
CA ASN A 135 12.23 6.66 6.56
C ASN A 135 11.48 5.33 6.37
N THR A 136 10.54 5.32 5.43
CA THR A 136 9.93 4.08 4.97
C THR A 136 10.95 3.14 4.31
N ALA A 137 10.73 1.84 4.46
CA ALA A 137 11.46 0.79 3.76
C ALA A 137 10.80 0.46 2.41
N ARG A 138 11.47 -0.41 1.65
CA ARG A 138 10.90 -1.04 0.45
C ARG A 138 10.70 -2.54 0.65
N VAL A 139 9.68 -3.08 0.01
CA VAL A 139 9.40 -4.51 -0.03
C VAL A 139 9.17 -4.99 -1.46
N ARG A 140 9.33 -6.29 -1.67
CA ARG A 140 8.87 -6.98 -2.88
C ARG A 140 7.72 -7.90 -2.56
N THR A 141 6.65 -7.83 -3.34
CA THR A 141 5.55 -8.80 -3.27
C THR A 141 5.68 -9.85 -4.37
N ALA A 142 5.28 -11.10 -4.08
CA ALA A 142 5.32 -12.19 -5.04
C ALA A 142 4.50 -11.92 -6.31
N ARG A 143 3.33 -11.25 -6.20
CA ARG A 143 2.50 -10.93 -7.37
C ARG A 143 3.12 -9.87 -8.27
N MET A 144 3.67 -8.80 -7.71
CA MET A 144 4.21 -7.69 -8.49
C MET A 144 5.59 -8.04 -9.07
N HIS A 145 6.45 -8.66 -8.27
CA HIS A 145 7.84 -8.92 -8.60
C HIS A 145 8.10 -10.34 -9.10
N LYS A 146 7.05 -11.17 -9.17
CA LYS A 146 7.12 -12.58 -9.63
C LYS A 146 8.11 -13.41 -8.80
N LEU A 147 8.17 -13.14 -7.49
CA LEU A 147 8.99 -13.91 -6.55
C LEU A 147 8.59 -15.40 -6.61
N GLY A 148 9.57 -16.31 -6.56
CA GLY A 148 9.32 -17.75 -6.59
C GLY A 148 8.94 -18.34 -7.95
N ARG A 149 8.86 -17.54 -9.03
CA ARG A 149 8.65 -18.07 -10.38
C ARG A 149 9.92 -18.75 -10.90
N HIS A 150 9.83 -20.03 -11.24
CA HIS A 150 10.94 -20.76 -11.86
C HIS A 150 11.14 -20.34 -13.34
N GLY A 151 12.34 -19.93 -13.73
CA GLY A 151 12.71 -19.61 -15.11
C GLY A 151 13.57 -18.34 -15.24
N PRO A 152 14.11 -18.03 -16.44
CA PRO A 152 14.92 -16.83 -16.63
C PRO A 152 14.07 -15.57 -16.41
N HIS A 153 14.38 -14.82 -15.35
CA HIS A 153 13.76 -13.52 -15.02
C HIS A 153 14.21 -12.37 -15.94
N GLY A 154 15.00 -12.67 -16.98
CA GLY A 154 15.91 -11.76 -17.71
C GLY A 154 15.29 -10.59 -18.48
N ARG A 155 14.05 -10.18 -18.19
CA ARG A 155 13.44 -8.96 -18.74
C ARG A 155 12.66 -8.13 -17.70
N VAL A 156 12.53 -8.58 -16.45
CA VAL A 156 11.84 -7.83 -15.41
C VAL A 156 12.88 -7.34 -14.42
N GLN A 157 13.00 -6.01 -14.33
CA GLN A 157 13.74 -5.31 -13.29
C GLN A 157 13.23 -5.80 -11.91
N PRO A 158 14.03 -6.54 -11.12
CA PRO A 158 13.53 -7.29 -9.98
C PRO A 158 13.15 -6.40 -8.79
N GLN A 159 13.50 -5.12 -8.83
CA GLN A 159 13.20 -4.12 -7.79
C GLN A 159 11.97 -3.27 -8.13
N LEU A 160 11.61 -3.16 -9.42
CA LEU A 160 10.47 -2.38 -9.85
C LEU A 160 9.19 -3.26 -9.95
N PRO A 161 8.02 -2.68 -9.64
CA PRO A 161 7.85 -1.32 -9.09
C PRO A 161 8.23 -1.24 -7.61
N HIS A 162 8.77 -0.10 -7.15
CA HIS A 162 9.06 0.07 -5.73
C HIS A 162 7.77 0.10 -4.91
N VAL A 163 7.68 -0.79 -3.91
CA VAL A 163 6.59 -0.82 -2.93
C VAL A 163 7.13 -0.32 -1.61
N VAL A 164 6.60 0.80 -1.13
CA VAL A 164 7.01 1.51 0.08
C VAL A 164 6.21 1.02 1.29
N THR A 165 6.86 0.83 2.45
CA THR A 165 6.23 0.31 3.68
C THR A 165 7.00 0.70 4.95
N PRO A 166 6.39 0.74 6.15
CA PRO A 166 4.96 0.88 6.36
C PRO A 166 4.55 2.34 6.19
N VAL A 167 3.45 2.60 5.48
CA VAL A 167 2.82 3.93 5.41
C VAL A 167 1.59 3.93 6.30
N PHE A 168 1.61 4.71 7.39
CA PHE A 168 0.47 4.88 8.28
C PHE A 168 -0.56 5.82 7.66
N ALA A 169 -1.49 5.24 6.91
CA ALA A 169 -2.49 5.97 6.15
C ALA A 169 -3.90 5.77 6.70
N ARG A 170 -4.78 6.73 6.42
CA ARG A 170 -6.21 6.61 6.69
C ARG A 170 -6.81 5.51 5.80
N MET A 171 -7.40 4.51 6.46
CA MET A 171 -8.17 3.42 5.90
C MET A 171 -9.59 3.92 5.57
N ALA A 172 -10.34 3.16 4.77
CA ALA A 172 -11.67 3.58 4.33
C ALA A 172 -12.74 3.54 5.46
N ASN A 173 -12.48 2.87 6.59
CA ASN A 173 -13.27 2.98 7.83
C ASN A 173 -12.98 4.26 8.65
N GLY A 174 -12.06 5.12 8.17
CA GLY A 174 -11.66 6.35 8.84
C GLY A 174 -10.55 6.19 9.87
N LYS A 175 -10.14 4.97 10.25
CA LYS A 175 -9.01 4.70 11.16
C LYS A 175 -7.67 4.75 10.43
N ILE A 176 -6.57 4.84 11.18
CA ILE A 176 -5.20 4.77 10.65
C ILE A 176 -4.68 3.34 10.78
N GLY A 177 -4.00 2.85 9.74
CA GLY A 177 -3.35 1.55 9.74
C GLY A 177 -2.12 1.54 8.82
N PRO A 178 -1.25 0.53 8.95
CA PRO A 178 -0.08 0.40 8.10
C PRO A 178 -0.51 -0.04 6.70
N HIS A 179 0.08 0.56 5.68
CA HIS A 179 -0.17 0.24 4.28
C HIS A 179 1.15 -0.02 3.56
N ASN A 180 1.07 -0.87 2.55
CA ASN A 180 2.02 -0.83 1.44
C ASN A 180 1.51 0.21 0.44
N MET A 181 2.45 0.86 -0.25
CA MET A 181 2.13 1.96 -1.14
C MET A 181 2.99 1.91 -2.42
N ILE A 182 2.44 2.35 -3.55
CA ILE A 182 3.16 2.53 -4.82
C ILE A 182 2.75 3.87 -5.44
N TRP A 183 3.73 4.61 -5.95
CA TRP A 183 3.48 5.80 -6.76
C TRP A 183 3.14 5.41 -8.20
N PRO A 184 2.04 5.90 -8.78
CA PRO A 184 1.76 5.67 -10.19
C PRO A 184 2.85 6.33 -11.06
N SER A 185 3.24 5.63 -12.12
CA SER A 185 4.03 6.19 -13.22
C SER A 185 3.46 5.71 -14.55
N PHE A 186 2.78 6.59 -15.29
CA PHE A 186 2.16 6.24 -16.56
C PHE A 186 1.89 7.45 -17.46
N TRP A 187 1.86 7.20 -18.76
CA TRP A 187 1.38 8.15 -19.76
C TRP A 187 -0.12 8.00 -19.95
N GLY A 188 -0.82 9.09 -20.20
CA GLY A 188 -2.26 9.10 -20.27
C GLY A 188 -2.82 10.22 -21.13
N THR A 189 -4.13 10.25 -21.20
CA THR A 189 -4.91 11.38 -21.72
C THR A 189 -5.91 11.85 -20.67
N GLN A 190 -6.17 13.15 -20.62
CA GLN A 190 -7.16 13.77 -19.74
C GLN A 190 -8.32 14.34 -20.57
N THR A 191 -9.53 14.00 -20.20
CA THR A 191 -10.77 14.55 -20.77
C THR A 191 -11.73 14.82 -19.61
N ASN A 192 -12.25 16.05 -19.50
CA ASN A 192 -13.13 16.46 -18.40
C ASN A 192 -12.58 16.09 -17.00
N ASP A 193 -11.29 16.37 -16.77
CA ASP A 193 -10.55 16.03 -15.54
C ASP A 193 -10.38 14.54 -15.22
N VAL A 194 -10.85 13.66 -16.11
CA VAL A 194 -10.64 12.22 -16.00
C VAL A 194 -9.38 11.84 -16.75
N VAL A 195 -8.37 11.38 -16.01
CA VAL A 195 -7.12 10.83 -16.56
C VAL A 195 -7.29 9.35 -16.87
N LYS A 196 -7.00 8.95 -18.10
CA LYS A 196 -6.99 7.55 -18.54
C LYS A 196 -5.58 7.13 -18.94
N PRO A 197 -5.05 6.02 -18.40
CA PRO A 197 -3.73 5.53 -18.81
C PRO A 197 -3.76 5.01 -20.25
N LEU A 198 -2.67 5.23 -20.98
CA LEU A 198 -2.41 4.65 -22.29
C LEU A 198 -1.67 3.32 -22.16
N ALA A 199 -1.92 2.42 -23.11
CA ALA A 199 -1.18 1.16 -23.18
C ALA A 199 0.32 1.44 -23.41
N PRO A 200 1.24 0.80 -22.65
CA PRO A 200 2.67 1.01 -22.82
C PRO A 200 3.17 0.78 -24.25
N GLU A 201 2.59 -0.18 -24.97
CA GLU A 201 2.90 -0.49 -26.37
C GLU A 201 2.57 0.67 -27.31
N LEU A 202 1.44 1.34 -27.09
CA LEU A 202 1.05 2.50 -27.88
C LEU A 202 2.01 3.67 -27.65
N VAL A 203 2.39 3.94 -26.40
CA VAL A 203 3.34 5.02 -26.09
C VAL A 203 4.70 4.76 -26.76
N ARG A 204 5.16 3.49 -26.76
CA ARG A 204 6.39 3.07 -27.44
C ARG A 204 6.32 3.30 -28.95
N GLU A 205 5.16 3.08 -29.57
CA GLU A 205 4.95 3.35 -31.00
C GLU A 205 4.93 4.85 -31.30
N LEU A 206 4.29 5.65 -30.45
CA LEU A 206 4.13 7.09 -30.66
C LEU A 206 5.43 7.89 -30.44
N ALA A 207 6.25 7.48 -29.49
CA ALA A 207 7.42 8.26 -29.06
C ALA A 207 8.68 7.41 -28.78
N PRO A 208 9.13 6.56 -29.72
CA PRO A 208 10.26 5.65 -29.50
C PRO A 208 11.57 6.41 -29.20
N ASP A 209 11.84 7.47 -29.97
CA ASP A 209 13.06 8.27 -29.84
C ASP A 209 13.13 8.99 -28.49
N GLN A 210 12.01 9.61 -28.08
CA GLN A 210 11.95 10.39 -26.85
C GLN A 210 12.05 9.52 -25.60
N LEU A 211 11.54 8.29 -25.66
CA LEU A 211 11.69 7.28 -24.61
C LEU A 211 13.10 6.67 -24.57
N GLY A 212 13.96 6.95 -25.55
CA GLY A 212 15.32 6.42 -25.61
C GLY A 212 15.37 4.90 -25.74
N LEU A 213 14.41 4.29 -26.46
CA LEU A 213 14.30 2.82 -26.57
C LEU A 213 15.48 2.16 -27.28
N ASP A 214 16.23 2.94 -28.07
CA ASP A 214 17.40 2.48 -28.83
C ASP A 214 18.72 2.59 -28.03
N ALA A 215 18.68 3.06 -26.78
CA ALA A 215 19.86 3.12 -25.93
C ALA A 215 20.31 1.71 -25.52
N ASP A 216 21.51 1.33 -25.94
CA ASP A 216 22.17 0.11 -25.46
C ASP A 216 22.60 0.31 -23.99
N ASP A 217 22.02 -0.48 -23.08
CA ASP A 217 22.30 -0.51 -21.64
C ASP A 217 22.23 0.88 -20.94
N PRO A 218 21.05 1.51 -20.88
CA PRO A 218 20.91 2.84 -20.29
C PRO A 218 21.27 2.83 -18.81
N GLU A 219 21.95 3.90 -18.36
CA GLU A 219 22.27 4.10 -16.95
C GLU A 219 21.00 4.08 -16.11
N ARG A 220 21.09 3.43 -14.94
CA ARG A 220 19.99 3.36 -13.98
C ARG A 220 20.41 3.95 -12.66
N VAL A 221 19.61 4.90 -12.20
CA VAL A 221 19.75 5.51 -10.88
C VAL A 221 18.52 5.16 -10.09
N ASN A 222 18.70 4.58 -8.90
CA ASN A 222 17.61 4.08 -8.09
C ASN A 222 16.65 3.20 -8.92
N ASP A 223 17.21 2.24 -9.68
CA ASP A 223 16.52 1.30 -10.57
C ASP A 223 15.80 1.91 -11.81
N TRP A 224 15.56 3.22 -11.82
CA TRP A 224 14.95 3.96 -12.92
C TRP A 224 15.95 4.33 -14.03
N ILE A 225 15.45 4.38 -15.26
CA ILE A 225 16.06 5.21 -16.30
C ILE A 225 15.47 6.61 -16.09
N GLU A 226 16.32 7.61 -15.89
CA GLU A 226 15.86 8.98 -15.67
C GLU A 226 15.07 9.50 -16.88
N LEU A 227 13.95 10.18 -16.61
CA LEU A 227 13.18 10.91 -17.60
C LEU A 227 13.35 12.41 -17.38
N THR A 228 13.92 13.11 -18.36
CA THR A 228 14.05 14.57 -18.33
C THR A 228 12.74 15.26 -18.72
N GLU A 229 12.57 16.52 -18.32
CA GLU A 229 11.41 17.33 -18.75
C GLU A 229 11.35 17.49 -20.27
N GLU A 230 12.49 17.51 -20.94
CA GLU A 230 12.59 17.59 -22.40
C GLU A 230 12.05 16.31 -23.06
N GLN A 231 12.42 15.14 -22.53
CA GLN A 231 11.87 13.85 -22.97
C GLN A 231 10.37 13.78 -22.71
N ILE A 232 9.93 14.21 -21.52
CA ILE A 232 8.50 14.24 -21.16
C ILE A 232 7.72 15.12 -22.14
N GLY A 233 8.19 16.33 -22.40
CA GLY A 233 7.53 17.23 -23.34
C GLY A 233 7.51 16.67 -24.76
N GLY A 234 8.58 15.97 -25.17
CA GLY A 234 8.64 15.26 -26.44
C GLY A 234 7.58 14.16 -26.57
N VAL A 235 7.44 13.30 -25.57
CA VAL A 235 6.43 12.22 -25.54
C VAL A 235 5.01 12.81 -25.53
N LEU A 236 4.74 13.81 -24.68
CA LEU A 236 3.44 14.48 -24.62
C LEU A 236 3.05 15.10 -25.96
N LYS A 237 4.01 15.71 -26.67
CA LYS A 237 3.79 16.27 -28.01
C LYS A 237 3.51 15.19 -29.04
N ALA A 238 4.12 14.01 -28.92
CA ALA A 238 3.86 12.89 -29.82
C ALA A 238 2.46 12.30 -29.59
N ILE A 239 2.06 12.11 -28.32
CA ILE A 239 0.71 11.67 -27.93
C ILE A 239 -0.35 12.67 -28.43
N GLY A 240 -0.10 13.97 -28.33
CA GLY A 240 -1.02 15.01 -28.80
C GLY A 240 -1.14 15.14 -30.31
N LYS A 241 -0.30 14.46 -31.09
CA LYS A 241 -0.43 14.39 -32.57
C LYS A 241 -1.22 13.16 -33.01
N HIS A 242 -1.48 12.22 -32.11
CA HIS A 242 -2.25 11.04 -32.42
C HIS A 242 -3.73 11.41 -32.60
N ASP A 243 -4.37 10.85 -33.60
CA ASP A 243 -5.79 11.08 -33.89
C ASP A 243 -6.64 10.21 -32.96
N TRP A 244 -7.12 10.81 -31.88
CA TRP A 244 -7.96 10.13 -30.90
C TRP A 244 -9.40 10.07 -31.41
N GLU A 245 -10.07 8.92 -31.28
CA GLU A 245 -11.51 8.81 -31.55
C GLU A 245 -12.27 9.84 -30.70
N GLN A 246 -12.72 10.91 -31.37
CA GLN A 246 -13.39 12.02 -30.73
C GLN A 246 -14.90 11.78 -30.74
N GLU A 247 -15.49 11.68 -29.55
CA GLU A 247 -16.95 11.82 -29.43
C GLU A 247 -17.33 13.28 -29.69
N ALA A 248 -18.33 13.51 -30.55
CA ALA A 248 -18.67 14.84 -31.08
C ALA A 248 -18.92 15.93 -30.02
N ASP A 249 -19.27 15.53 -28.79
CA ASP A 249 -19.59 16.42 -27.67
C ASP A 249 -18.53 16.42 -26.55
N GLN A 250 -17.37 15.77 -26.75
CA GLN A 250 -16.29 15.73 -25.77
C GLN A 250 -15.10 16.63 -26.17
N PRO A 251 -14.47 17.31 -25.19
CA PRO A 251 -13.25 18.05 -25.47
C PRO A 251 -12.13 17.11 -25.91
N GLU A 252 -11.18 17.65 -26.67
CA GLU A 252 -10.01 16.91 -27.12
C GLU A 252 -9.22 16.35 -25.94
N ALA A 253 -8.75 15.11 -26.10
CA ALA A 253 -7.99 14.39 -25.10
C ALA A 253 -6.60 15.03 -24.90
N ALA A 254 -6.39 15.68 -23.76
CA ALA A 254 -5.13 16.35 -23.45
C ALA A 254 -4.06 15.33 -23.01
N PRO A 255 -2.87 15.28 -23.64
CA PRO A 255 -1.78 14.40 -23.21
C PRO A 255 -1.29 14.74 -21.82
N VAL A 256 -1.12 13.72 -20.97
CA VAL A 256 -0.60 13.87 -19.62
C VAL A 256 0.41 12.77 -19.28
N TYR A 257 1.29 13.07 -18.33
CA TYR A 257 2.17 12.10 -17.70
C TYR A 257 1.99 12.18 -16.20
N VAL A 258 1.87 11.03 -15.55
CA VAL A 258 1.68 10.93 -14.10
C VAL A 258 2.93 10.28 -13.52
N ALA A 259 3.56 10.90 -12.54
CA ALA A 259 4.69 10.35 -11.79
C ALA A 259 4.94 11.11 -10.48
N GLY A 260 5.41 10.44 -9.44
CA GLY A 260 5.90 11.08 -8.21
C GLY A 260 4.88 12.02 -7.54
N GLY A 261 3.59 11.68 -7.57
CA GLY A 261 2.53 12.50 -6.96
C GLY A 261 2.10 13.72 -7.78
N ARG A 262 2.57 13.82 -9.04
CA ARG A 262 2.29 14.95 -9.92
C ARG A 262 1.76 14.50 -11.27
N LEU A 263 0.94 15.38 -11.86
CA LEU A 263 0.55 15.33 -13.26
C LEU A 263 1.35 16.37 -14.04
N TYR A 264 1.94 15.96 -15.14
CA TYR A 264 2.73 16.76 -16.07
C TYR A 264 1.98 16.92 -17.39
N ARG A 265 1.98 18.13 -17.94
CA ARG A 265 1.36 18.47 -19.23
C ARG A 265 2.13 19.57 -19.93
N LEU A 266 1.87 19.75 -21.22
CA LEU A 266 2.39 20.90 -21.96
C LEU A 266 1.53 22.14 -21.71
N SER A 267 2.17 23.26 -21.41
CA SER A 267 1.55 24.59 -21.46
C SER A 267 1.27 25.01 -22.91
N SER A 268 0.52 26.09 -23.10
CA SER A 268 0.28 26.70 -24.42
C SER A 268 1.56 27.08 -25.17
N ASN A 269 2.66 27.29 -24.44
CA ASN A 269 3.96 27.65 -25.01
C ASN A 269 4.86 26.42 -25.24
N GLY A 270 4.35 25.20 -25.03
CA GLY A 270 5.10 23.95 -25.21
C GLY A 270 6.10 23.62 -24.09
N VAL A 271 6.04 24.33 -22.96
CA VAL A 271 6.86 24.05 -21.77
C VAL A 271 6.13 23.05 -20.87
N VAL A 272 6.85 22.07 -20.33
CA VAL A 272 6.30 21.12 -19.35
C VAL A 272 5.98 21.84 -18.05
N VAL A 273 4.74 21.71 -17.59
CA VAL A 273 4.29 22.20 -16.29
C VAL A 273 3.72 21.04 -15.50
N SER A 274 3.74 21.13 -14.17
CA SER A 274 3.22 20.09 -13.30
C SER A 274 2.34 20.62 -12.17
N GLU A 275 1.37 19.82 -11.77
CA GLU A 275 0.45 20.12 -10.68
C GLU A 275 0.13 18.88 -9.85
N MET A 276 -0.43 19.09 -8.65
CA MET A 276 -1.01 18.00 -7.87
C MET A 276 -2.32 17.57 -8.53
N HIS A 277 -2.55 16.26 -8.63
CA HIS A 277 -3.75 15.71 -9.26
C HIS A 277 -4.14 14.38 -8.62
N GLU A 278 -5.44 14.09 -8.52
CA GLU A 278 -5.95 12.86 -7.90
C GLU A 278 -5.42 11.60 -8.58
N ALA A 279 -5.32 11.60 -9.92
CA ALA A 279 -4.73 10.48 -10.68
C ALA A 279 -3.26 10.18 -10.34
N ALA A 280 -2.56 11.12 -9.70
CA ALA A 280 -1.18 10.96 -9.25
C ALA A 280 -1.07 10.55 -7.78
N GLU A 281 -2.19 10.48 -7.05
CA GLU A 281 -2.20 9.95 -5.68
C GLU A 281 -1.71 8.49 -5.67
N PRO A 282 -0.94 8.10 -4.65
CA PRO A 282 -0.39 6.76 -4.61
C PRO A 282 -1.45 5.72 -4.30
N TYR A 283 -1.29 4.53 -4.89
CA TYR A 283 -2.11 3.38 -4.55
C TYR A 283 -1.61 2.80 -3.24
N LYS A 284 -2.52 2.64 -2.28
CA LYS A 284 -2.24 2.12 -0.95
C LYS A 284 -3.15 0.94 -0.62
N TRP A 285 -2.61 -0.08 0.04
CA TRP A 285 -3.41 -1.20 0.53
C TRP A 285 -2.94 -1.62 1.92
N PRO A 286 -3.89 -1.95 2.82
CA PRO A 286 -3.58 -2.17 4.23
C PRO A 286 -2.78 -3.46 4.45
N ILE A 287 -1.91 -3.42 5.44
CA ILE A 287 -1.14 -4.55 5.93
C ILE A 287 -1.83 -5.12 7.17
N ALA A 288 -2.09 -6.42 7.16
CA ALA A 288 -2.65 -7.14 8.29
C ALA A 288 -1.97 -8.51 8.49
N HIS A 289 -0.67 -8.55 8.16
CA HIS A 289 0.23 -9.69 8.31
C HIS A 289 1.48 -9.23 9.05
N ASP A 290 2.41 -10.16 9.28
CA ASP A 290 3.59 -9.95 10.11
C ASP A 290 3.14 -9.42 11.48
N VAL A 291 2.08 -10.06 12.01
CA VAL A 291 1.46 -9.62 13.25
C VAL A 291 2.40 -9.96 14.40
N ARG A 292 2.72 -8.95 15.21
CA ARG A 292 3.59 -9.06 16.38
C ARG A 292 2.78 -9.27 17.67
N PRO A 293 3.33 -10.03 18.64
CA PRO A 293 2.69 -10.22 19.94
C PRO A 293 2.58 -8.91 20.72
N ALA A 294 1.73 -8.89 21.76
CA ALA A 294 1.53 -7.71 22.62
C ALA A 294 2.82 -7.15 23.22
N ALA A 295 3.79 -8.01 23.58
CA ALA A 295 5.08 -7.55 24.12
C ALA A 295 5.92 -6.77 23.10
N GLN A 296 5.66 -6.93 21.80
CA GLN A 296 6.40 -6.29 20.71
C GLN A 296 5.57 -5.21 19.98
N SER A 297 4.33 -4.96 20.40
CA SER A 297 3.49 -3.95 19.76
C SER A 297 4.05 -2.54 19.97
N LEU A 298 3.75 -1.62 19.06
CA LEU A 298 4.15 -0.22 19.22
C LEU A 298 3.57 0.34 20.53
N GLY A 299 4.43 0.97 21.35
CA GLY A 299 4.07 1.46 22.69
C GLY A 299 4.01 0.41 23.80
N SER A 300 4.35 -0.87 23.53
CA SER A 300 4.29 -1.96 24.52
C SER A 300 5.21 -1.77 25.74
N ASN A 301 6.25 -0.96 25.59
CA ASN A 301 7.18 -0.63 26.67
C ASN A 301 6.63 0.44 27.66
N GLY A 302 5.38 0.87 27.47
CA GLY A 302 4.71 1.86 28.32
C GLY A 302 5.12 3.32 28.05
N ARG A 303 5.93 3.58 27.02
CA ARG A 303 6.38 4.94 26.66
C ARG A 303 5.48 5.53 25.58
N CYS A 304 4.65 6.49 25.98
CA CYS A 304 3.84 7.28 25.03
C CYS A 304 4.70 7.96 23.95
N ALA A 305 5.95 8.30 24.29
CA ALA A 305 6.91 8.92 23.38
C ALA A 305 7.23 8.09 22.13
N ASP A 306 7.03 6.76 22.14
CA ASP A 306 7.21 5.92 20.95
C ASP A 306 6.35 6.39 19.76
N CYS A 307 5.19 7.02 20.03
CA CYS A 307 4.31 7.61 19.02
C CYS A 307 4.13 9.12 19.17
N HIS A 308 4.29 9.67 20.37
CA HIS A 308 4.00 11.07 20.68
C HIS A 308 5.25 11.93 20.89
N ASP A 309 6.46 11.43 20.66
CA ASP A 309 7.62 12.30 20.55
C ASP A 309 7.51 13.21 19.32
N LYS A 310 8.08 14.41 19.38
CA LYS A 310 8.09 15.38 18.26
C LYS A 310 8.78 14.85 16.99
N ASN A 311 9.60 13.80 17.13
CA ASN A 311 10.28 13.10 16.06
C ASN A 311 9.83 11.63 15.95
N ALA A 312 8.71 11.25 16.59
CA ALA A 312 8.21 9.89 16.55
C ALA A 312 7.91 9.46 15.10
N PRO A 313 8.57 8.41 14.58
CA PRO A 313 8.44 8.09 13.15
C PRO A 313 7.04 7.59 12.75
N PHE A 314 6.23 7.13 13.72
CA PHE A 314 4.83 6.79 13.50
C PHE A 314 4.01 7.98 12.94
N ILE A 315 4.30 9.21 13.40
CA ILE A 315 3.59 10.44 12.98
C ILE A 315 4.42 11.23 11.97
N PHE A 316 5.72 11.38 12.23
CA PHE A 316 6.58 12.33 11.52
C PHE A 316 7.59 11.66 10.56
N GLY A 317 7.48 10.34 10.37
CA GLY A 317 8.30 9.62 9.41
C GLY A 317 8.18 10.18 8.00
N GLN A 318 9.19 9.91 7.19
CA GLN A 318 9.30 10.34 5.81
C GLN A 318 8.94 9.18 4.89
N VAL A 319 7.95 9.42 4.03
CA VAL A 319 7.49 8.47 3.03
C VAL A 319 8.17 8.79 1.72
N GLU A 320 8.89 7.82 1.18
CA GLU A 320 9.59 7.97 -0.10
C GLU A 320 8.62 8.33 -1.24
N VAL A 321 8.99 9.30 -2.08
CA VAL A 321 8.37 9.62 -3.37
C VAL A 321 9.15 8.95 -4.48
N ASP A 322 8.65 7.81 -4.96
CA ASP A 322 9.27 7.05 -6.04
C ASP A 322 8.92 7.66 -7.40
N THR A 323 9.94 7.98 -8.20
CA THR A 323 9.75 8.63 -9.50
C THR A 323 10.97 8.47 -10.41
N PRO A 324 10.77 8.35 -11.73
CA PRO A 324 11.86 8.41 -12.71
C PRO A 324 12.34 9.84 -13.00
N LEU A 325 11.71 10.88 -12.44
CA LEU A 325 12.22 12.26 -12.59
C LEU A 325 13.23 12.58 -11.50
N LYS A 326 14.46 12.95 -11.88
CA LYS A 326 15.56 13.23 -10.94
C LYS A 326 15.71 12.14 -9.87
N PRO A 327 15.84 10.85 -10.25
CA PRO A 327 15.90 9.74 -9.31
C PRO A 327 17.15 9.76 -8.39
N THR A 328 18.11 10.66 -8.66
CA THR A 328 19.25 10.98 -7.79
C THR A 328 18.84 11.77 -6.53
N GLU A 329 17.76 12.56 -6.60
CA GLU A 329 17.26 13.38 -5.50
C GLU A 329 16.31 12.55 -4.64
N ILE A 330 16.64 12.39 -3.35
CA ILE A 330 15.73 11.78 -2.38
C ILE A 330 14.55 12.73 -2.16
N GLN A 331 13.37 12.30 -2.60
CA GLN A 331 12.12 13.03 -2.44
C GLN A 331 11.27 12.29 -1.41
N THR A 332 10.70 13.03 -0.46
CA THR A 332 9.84 12.46 0.58
C THR A 332 8.62 13.34 0.83
N GLU A 333 7.55 12.71 1.32
CA GLU A 333 6.41 13.38 1.91
C GLU A 333 6.24 12.97 3.37
N SER A 334 5.70 13.88 4.19
CA SER A 334 5.45 13.58 5.59
C SER A 334 4.36 12.51 5.74
N MET A 335 4.60 11.54 6.63
CA MET A 335 3.62 10.52 7.03
C MET A 335 2.27 11.14 7.45
N THR A 336 2.29 12.35 8.04
CA THR A 336 1.08 13.09 8.43
C THR A 336 0.10 13.31 7.26
N ARG A 337 0.59 13.51 6.03
CA ARG A 337 -0.26 13.64 4.83
C ARG A 337 -1.12 12.39 4.64
N PHE A 338 -0.52 11.22 4.72
CA PHE A 338 -1.19 9.94 4.46
C PHE A 338 -2.15 9.55 5.58
N GLY A 339 -1.79 9.85 6.84
CA GLY A 339 -2.68 9.71 7.99
C GLY A 339 -3.83 10.71 8.01
N GLY A 340 -3.76 11.78 7.21
CA GLY A 340 -4.67 12.92 7.28
C GLY A 340 -4.62 13.57 8.67
N LEU A 341 -3.41 13.85 9.14
CA LEU A 341 -3.10 14.45 10.43
C LEU A 341 -2.57 15.87 10.24
N ASP A 342 -2.88 16.76 11.18
CA ASP A 342 -2.28 18.09 11.22
C ASP A 342 -0.93 18.05 11.94
N GLY A 343 0.16 18.17 11.19
CA GLY A 343 1.51 18.03 11.74
C GLY A 343 1.82 19.04 12.85
N GLY A 344 1.33 20.28 12.74
CA GLY A 344 1.54 21.33 13.75
C GLY A 344 0.83 21.00 15.07
N TYR A 345 -0.42 20.54 15.00
CA TYR A 345 -1.18 20.07 16.14
C TYR A 345 -0.46 18.91 16.85
N TYR A 346 -0.03 17.89 16.12
CA TYR A 346 0.64 16.74 16.73
C TYR A 346 2.02 17.10 17.30
N GLN A 347 2.73 18.04 16.67
CA GLN A 347 3.99 18.54 17.21
C GLN A 347 3.77 19.33 18.50
N MET A 348 2.71 20.14 18.57
CA MET A 348 2.33 20.83 19.81
C MET A 348 1.86 19.85 20.89
N PHE A 349 1.10 18.83 20.52
CA PHE A 349 0.63 17.79 21.42
C PHE A 349 1.80 16.97 22.00
N ALA A 350 2.86 16.74 21.22
CA ALA A 350 4.07 16.05 21.67
C ALA A 350 4.70 16.69 22.92
N PHE A 351 4.62 18.01 23.08
CA PHE A 351 5.14 18.70 24.28
C PHE A 351 4.42 18.31 25.58
N THR A 352 3.23 17.73 25.50
CA THR A 352 2.51 17.23 26.69
C THR A 352 3.08 15.93 27.25
N PHE A 353 4.02 15.30 26.52
CA PHE A 353 4.70 14.06 26.90
C PHE A 353 6.19 14.24 27.22
N LEU A 354 6.67 15.49 27.28
CA LEU A 354 8.05 15.84 27.64
C LEU A 354 8.24 15.97 29.15
#